data_AF-A0A5D0TWM4-F1
#
_entry.id   AF-A0A5D0TWM4-F1
#
_cell.length_a   1.000
_cell.length_b   1.000
_cell.length_c   1.000
_cell.angle_alpha   90.00
_cell.angle_beta   90.00
_cell.angle_gamma   90.00
#
_symmetry.space_group_name_H-M   'P 1'
#
loop_
_entity.id
_entity.type
_entity.pdbx_description
1 polymer ?
#
loop_
_entity_poly.entity_id
_entity_poly.type
_entity_poly.pdbx_seq_one_letter_code
_entity_poly.pdbx_strand_id
1 'polypeptide(L)'
;MTQTATILGSKHFAGVRLDGEITLHFLQGETFDCRNVEGISGVRTASEVTRDADGRPQVALERLLTHFHSDEADILIEQNHARQNKGTLTGHGEELLPGTATFEQYLLITVGDKVYANRDALVMTSTDVSEWAPVGSTFTSKAAVDFYAVDEIDDAAAKPVLTLAAKCAAEIRDELSLG
;
A
#
# COMPACT_ATOMS: atom_id res chain seq x y z
N MET A 1 -5.39 -8.70 27.57
CA MET A 1 -4.93 -7.33 27.30
C MET A 1 -5.80 -6.80 26.18
N THR A 2 -6.36 -5.60 26.30
CA THR A 2 -7.22 -5.01 25.27
C THR A 2 -6.38 -4.77 24.01
N GLN A 3 -6.83 -5.24 22.84
CA GLN A 3 -6.12 -5.13 21.55
C GLN A 3 -5.68 -3.69 21.23
N THR A 4 -6.34 -2.67 21.77
CA THR A 4 -5.95 -1.27 21.60
C THR A 4 -4.53 -0.96 22.06
N ALA A 5 -4.03 -1.63 23.12
CA ALA A 5 -2.68 -1.38 23.65
C ALA A 5 -1.56 -1.92 22.73
N THR A 6 -1.84 -2.91 21.89
CA THR A 6 -0.87 -3.43 20.90
C THR A 6 -0.88 -2.64 19.60
N ILE A 7 -1.86 -1.76 19.39
CA ILE A 7 -1.98 -0.93 18.19
C ILE A 7 -1.21 0.37 18.34
N LEU A 8 -1.20 1.04 19.49
CA LEU A 8 -0.68 2.42 19.57
C LEU A 8 0.85 2.49 19.61
N GLY A 9 1.44 3.33 18.75
CA GLY A 9 2.89 3.53 18.67
C GLY A 9 3.67 2.30 18.22
N SER A 10 2.99 1.27 17.71
CA SER A 10 3.59 0.01 17.29
C SER A 10 4.17 0.10 15.89
N LYS A 11 5.10 -0.82 15.60
CA LYS A 11 5.66 -1.03 14.27
C LYS A 11 5.46 -2.49 13.91
N HIS A 12 4.92 -2.73 12.73
CA HIS A 12 4.68 -4.07 12.22
C HIS A 12 5.28 -4.20 10.84
N PHE A 13 5.94 -5.32 10.59
CA PHE A 13 6.44 -5.70 9.28
C PHE A 13 5.80 -7.03 8.94
N ALA A 14 5.44 -7.22 7.68
CA ALA A 14 4.80 -8.45 7.28
C ALA A 14 5.10 -8.81 5.83
N GLY A 15 5.15 -10.11 5.58
CA GLY A 15 5.13 -10.66 4.24
C GLY A 15 3.79 -10.35 3.58
N VAL A 16 3.83 -9.82 2.36
CA VAL A 16 2.65 -9.46 1.58
C VAL A 16 2.70 -10.16 0.23
N ARG A 17 1.55 -10.56 -0.26
CA ARG A 17 1.39 -11.04 -1.63
C ARG A 17 0.43 -10.14 -2.38
N LEU A 18 0.81 -9.71 -3.57
CA LEU A 18 -0.11 -9.08 -4.53
C LEU A 18 -0.73 -10.18 -5.40
N ASP A 19 -2.07 -10.21 -5.42
CA ASP A 19 -2.84 -11.13 -6.26
C ASP A 19 -3.80 -10.38 -7.19
N GLY A 20 -3.35 -9.96 -8.39
CA GLY A 20 -4.22 -9.29 -9.37
C GLY A 20 -3.50 -8.88 -10.66
N GLU A 21 -4.03 -7.88 -11.39
CA GLU A 21 -3.50 -7.45 -12.70
C GLU A 21 -2.82 -6.07 -12.61
N ILE A 22 -1.59 -5.93 -13.11
CA ILE A 22 -0.93 -4.63 -13.28
C ILE A 22 -0.83 -4.33 -14.78
N THR A 23 -1.64 -3.38 -15.26
CA THR A 23 -1.65 -3.04 -16.68
C THR A 23 -0.57 -2.01 -17.00
N LEU A 24 0.59 -2.49 -17.45
CA LEU A 24 1.69 -1.64 -17.88
C LEU A 24 1.50 -1.21 -19.34
N HIS A 25 0.93 -0.03 -19.61
CA HIS A 25 0.74 0.47 -20.97
C HIS A 25 2.06 0.95 -21.64
N PHE A 26 2.96 0.03 -21.94
CA PHE A 26 4.10 0.35 -22.79
C PHE A 26 3.63 0.72 -24.20
N LEU A 27 4.47 1.42 -24.97
CA LEU A 27 4.26 1.76 -26.39
C LEU A 27 3.92 0.54 -27.30
N GLN A 28 3.91 -0.68 -26.75
CA GLN A 28 3.66 -1.94 -27.44
C GLN A 28 2.40 -2.68 -26.94
N GLY A 29 1.68 -2.15 -25.94
CA GLY A 29 0.40 -2.71 -25.48
C GLY A 29 0.51 -4.01 -24.67
N GLU A 30 1.65 -4.25 -24.03
CA GLU A 30 1.84 -5.40 -23.13
C GLU A 30 1.03 -5.22 -21.83
N THR A 31 0.60 -6.32 -21.23
CA THR A 31 -0.08 -6.33 -19.92
C THR A 31 0.67 -7.29 -19.02
N PHE A 32 0.93 -6.87 -17.77
CA PHE A 32 1.57 -7.72 -16.79
C PHE A 32 0.55 -8.28 -15.78
N ASP A 33 0.57 -9.59 -15.58
CA ASP A 33 -0.30 -10.27 -14.63
C ASP A 33 0.44 -10.50 -13.31
N CYS A 34 0.01 -9.83 -12.24
CA CYS A 34 0.61 -9.90 -10.90
C CYS A 34 0.00 -11.02 -10.07
N ARG A 35 -0.04 -12.23 -10.61
CA ARG A 35 -0.39 -13.39 -9.78
C ARG A 35 0.82 -13.81 -8.95
N ASN A 36 0.65 -13.79 -7.64
CA ASN A 36 1.63 -14.25 -6.65
C ASN A 36 2.94 -13.44 -6.62
N VAL A 37 2.89 -12.11 -6.79
CA VAL A 37 4.09 -11.29 -6.55
C VAL A 37 4.26 -11.13 -5.04
N GLU A 38 5.33 -11.72 -4.49
CA GLU A 38 5.66 -11.64 -3.08
C GLU A 38 6.44 -10.37 -2.74
N GLY A 39 6.34 -9.95 -1.49
CA GLY A 39 7.00 -8.76 -1.00
C GLY A 39 6.91 -8.61 0.51
N ILE A 40 7.31 -7.43 0.96
CA ILE A 40 7.31 -7.04 2.36
C ILE A 40 6.69 -5.65 2.50
N SER A 41 5.92 -5.47 3.56
CA SER A 41 5.39 -4.17 3.95
C SER A 41 5.64 -3.87 5.43
N GLY A 42 5.83 -2.60 5.75
CA GLY A 42 6.03 -2.11 7.12
C GLY A 42 5.15 -0.91 7.42
N VAL A 43 4.50 -0.90 8.58
CA VAL A 43 3.62 0.18 9.05
C VAL A 43 3.95 0.57 10.48
N ARG A 44 3.91 1.88 10.75
CA ARG A 44 3.90 2.44 12.09
C ARG A 44 2.55 3.08 12.36
N THR A 45 2.03 2.90 13.56
CA THR A 45 0.85 3.60 14.07
C THR A 45 1.26 4.79 14.95
N ALA A 46 0.43 5.83 14.97
CA ALA A 46 0.57 6.89 15.95
C ALA A 46 0.30 6.39 17.38
N SER A 47 0.85 7.10 18.36
CA SER A 47 0.66 6.79 19.78
C SER A 47 -0.66 7.32 20.36
N GLU A 48 -1.42 8.09 19.58
CA GLU A 48 -2.63 8.76 20.01
C GLU A 48 -3.85 8.34 19.18
N VAL A 49 -4.97 8.15 19.86
CA VAL A 49 -6.28 7.96 19.23
C VAL A 49 -6.95 9.31 19.08
N THR A 50 -7.37 9.62 17.86
CA THR A 50 -8.25 10.76 17.57
C THR A 50 -9.65 10.25 17.23
N ARG A 51 -10.59 11.15 16.94
CA ARG A 51 -11.92 10.78 16.45
C ARG A 51 -12.19 11.41 15.10
N ASP A 52 -12.88 10.68 14.23
CA ASP A 52 -13.35 11.21 12.95
C ASP A 52 -14.60 12.10 13.13
N ALA A 53 -15.15 12.60 12.03
CA ALA A 53 -16.33 13.48 12.04
C ALA A 53 -17.58 12.82 12.63
N ASP A 54 -17.68 11.48 12.53
CA ASP A 54 -18.77 10.68 13.06
C ASP A 54 -18.51 10.22 14.51
N GLY A 55 -17.40 10.66 15.11
CA GLY A 55 -17.01 10.33 16.47
C GLY A 55 -16.33 8.95 16.61
N ARG A 56 -16.01 8.25 15.52
CA ARG A 56 -15.36 6.93 15.56
C ARG A 56 -13.88 7.09 15.89
N PRO A 57 -13.28 6.19 16.70
CA PRO A 57 -11.87 6.24 17.03
C PRO A 57 -11.03 5.99 15.77
N GLN A 58 -9.96 6.75 15.61
CA GLN A 58 -9.02 6.59 14.51
C GLN A 58 -7.57 6.81 14.97
N VAL A 59 -6.65 6.09 14.33
CA VAL A 59 -5.20 6.28 14.52
C VAL A 59 -4.53 6.52 13.17
N ALA A 60 -3.62 7.50 13.13
CA ALA A 60 -2.83 7.77 11.94
C ALA A 60 -1.80 6.65 11.72
N LEU A 61 -1.59 6.31 10.45
CA LEU A 61 -0.65 5.30 10.01
C LEU A 61 0.43 5.94 9.14
N GLU A 62 1.64 5.41 9.24
CA GLU A 62 2.78 5.76 8.41
C GLU A 62 3.31 4.50 7.75
N ARG A 63 3.44 4.51 6.42
CA ARG A 63 4.08 3.41 5.71
C ARG A 63 5.59 3.56 5.82
N LEU A 64 6.24 2.57 6.41
CA LEU A 64 7.69 2.50 6.58
C LEU A 64 8.36 1.80 5.40
N LEU A 65 7.67 0.82 4.81
CA LEU A 65 8.22 -0.04 3.76
C LEU A 65 7.09 -0.55 2.87
N THR A 66 7.37 -0.53 1.58
CA THR A 66 6.70 -1.33 0.55
C THR A 66 7.78 -1.80 -0.38
N HIS A 67 7.91 -3.12 -0.57
CA HIS A 67 8.86 -3.69 -1.51
C HIS A 67 8.27 -4.99 -2.07
N PHE A 68 8.13 -5.07 -3.39
CA PHE A 68 7.69 -6.26 -4.11
C PHE A 68 8.66 -6.51 -5.26
N HIS A 69 8.91 -7.78 -5.55
CA HIS A 69 9.84 -8.17 -6.59
C HIS A 69 9.34 -9.40 -7.34
N SER A 70 9.49 -9.40 -8.66
CA SER A 70 9.20 -10.55 -9.52
C SER A 70 10.30 -10.73 -10.55
N ASP A 71 11.07 -11.81 -10.42
CA ASP A 71 12.11 -12.21 -11.39
C ASP A 71 11.51 -12.56 -12.76
N GLU A 72 10.34 -13.19 -12.79
CA GLU A 72 9.67 -13.59 -14.04
C GLU A 72 9.29 -12.37 -14.89
N ALA A 73 8.97 -11.26 -14.23
CA ALA A 73 8.49 -10.05 -14.85
C ALA A 73 9.59 -9.00 -15.07
N ASP A 74 10.75 -9.18 -14.42
CA ASP A 74 11.78 -8.14 -14.28
C ASP A 74 11.20 -6.83 -13.70
N ILE A 75 10.39 -6.96 -12.64
CA ILE A 75 9.71 -5.85 -11.97
C ILE A 75 10.10 -5.76 -10.50
N LEU A 76 10.39 -4.53 -10.08
CA LEU A 76 10.60 -4.15 -8.69
C LEU A 76 9.66 -2.97 -8.35
N ILE A 77 8.87 -3.10 -7.28
CA ILE A 77 7.96 -2.06 -6.79
C ILE A 77 8.40 -1.66 -5.40
N GLU A 78 8.70 -0.38 -5.21
CA GLU A 78 9.21 0.15 -3.94
C GLU A 78 8.44 1.36 -3.47
N GLN A 79 8.50 1.64 -2.16
CA GLN A 79 8.00 2.89 -1.62
C GLN A 79 8.83 4.07 -2.14
N ASN A 80 8.16 5.09 -2.67
CA ASN A 80 8.79 6.37 -2.97
C ASN A 80 8.97 7.19 -1.69
N HIS A 81 10.17 7.16 -1.11
CA HIS A 81 10.50 7.89 0.12
C HIS A 81 10.59 9.42 -0.04
N ALA A 82 10.61 9.94 -1.28
CA ALA A 82 10.57 11.39 -1.51
C ALA A 82 9.17 11.98 -1.23
N ARG A 83 8.14 11.13 -1.12
CA ARG A 83 6.76 11.53 -0.85
C ARG A 83 6.24 10.86 0.42
N GLN A 84 5.34 11.54 1.12
CA GLN A 84 4.83 11.03 2.37
C GLN A 84 3.77 9.96 2.11
N ASN A 85 4.00 8.76 2.65
CA ASN A 85 3.08 7.63 2.54
C ASN A 85 2.32 7.47 3.87
N LYS A 86 1.02 7.73 3.85
CA LYS A 86 0.19 7.83 5.06
C LYS A 86 -0.97 6.85 5.02
N GLY A 87 -1.63 6.69 6.14
CA GLY A 87 -2.91 6.02 6.21
C GLY A 87 -3.66 6.36 7.48
N THR A 88 -4.80 5.70 7.64
CA THR A 88 -5.64 5.78 8.83
C THR A 88 -6.24 4.40 9.09
N LEU A 89 -6.27 3.98 10.35
CA LEU A 89 -7.14 2.90 10.83
C LEU A 89 -8.30 3.55 11.59
N THR A 90 -9.53 3.34 11.11
CA THR A 90 -10.75 3.88 11.71
C THR A 90 -11.64 2.75 12.18
N GLY A 91 -12.02 2.76 13.45
CA GLY A 91 -12.90 1.76 14.03
C GLY A 91 -14.32 1.80 13.46
N HIS A 92 -15.01 0.66 13.46
CA HIS A 92 -16.43 0.58 13.08
C HIS A 92 -17.39 0.93 14.23
N GLY A 93 -16.89 1.03 15.47
CA GLY A 93 -17.69 1.29 16.66
C GLY A 93 -16.96 2.18 17.68
N GLU A 94 -17.01 1.82 18.96
CA GLU A 94 -16.34 2.57 20.03
C GLU A 94 -14.84 2.27 20.17
N GLU A 95 -14.37 1.18 19.54
CA GLU A 95 -12.98 0.71 19.56
C GLU A 95 -12.34 0.80 18.17
N LEU A 96 -10.99 0.78 18.10
CA LEU A 96 -10.23 0.84 16.84
C LEU A 96 -10.43 -0.40 15.94
N LEU A 97 -10.70 -1.56 16.55
CA LEU A 97 -10.91 -2.82 15.86
C LEU A 97 -12.26 -3.42 16.28
N PRO A 98 -12.98 -4.12 15.38
CA PRO A 98 -12.72 -4.17 13.94
C PRO A 98 -12.84 -2.79 13.27
N GLY A 99 -12.10 -2.60 12.18
CA GLY A 99 -11.96 -1.29 11.55
C GLY A 99 -11.67 -1.32 10.06
N THR A 100 -11.66 -0.13 9.47
CA THR A 100 -11.26 0.13 8.10
C THR A 100 -9.87 0.75 8.10
N ALA A 101 -8.93 0.14 7.36
CA ALA A 101 -7.61 0.70 7.13
C ALA A 101 -7.49 1.22 5.70
N THR A 102 -7.05 2.47 5.55
CA THR A 102 -6.77 3.09 4.25
C THR A 102 -5.32 3.56 4.22
N PHE A 103 -4.65 3.40 3.09
CA PHE A 103 -3.30 3.90 2.83
C PHE A 103 -3.22 4.65 1.52
N GLU A 104 -2.56 5.80 1.57
CA GLU A 104 -2.13 6.59 0.42
C GLU A 104 -0.65 6.28 0.16
N GLN A 105 -0.37 5.68 -1.00
CA GLN A 105 0.96 5.20 -1.34
C GLN A 105 1.51 5.89 -2.59
N TYR A 106 2.75 6.33 -2.48
CA TYR A 106 3.58 6.74 -3.60
C TYR A 106 4.65 5.68 -3.79
N LEU A 107 4.72 5.15 -5.00
CA LEU A 107 5.52 4.01 -5.37
C LEU A 107 6.50 4.40 -6.47
N LEU A 108 7.61 3.68 -6.51
CA LEU A 108 8.49 3.56 -7.65
C LEU A 108 8.28 2.18 -8.25
N ILE A 109 8.12 2.10 -9.57
CA ILE A 109 8.10 0.84 -10.30
C ILE A 109 9.31 0.85 -11.22
N THR A 110 10.20 -0.12 -11.03
CA THR A 110 11.34 -0.35 -11.91
C THR A 110 10.99 -1.54 -12.82
N VAL A 111 11.16 -1.34 -14.13
CA VAL A 111 11.01 -2.40 -15.14
C VAL A 111 12.26 -2.38 -16.02
N GLY A 112 13.06 -3.43 -15.96
CA GLY A 112 14.40 -3.43 -16.54
C GLY A 112 15.25 -2.29 -15.99
N ASP A 113 15.72 -1.39 -16.86
CA ASP A 113 16.55 -0.23 -16.51
C ASP A 113 15.77 1.07 -16.29
N LYS A 114 14.43 1.04 -16.38
CA LYS A 114 13.58 2.23 -16.32
C LYS A 114 12.82 2.30 -15.01
N VAL A 115 12.73 3.52 -14.47
CA VAL A 115 12.03 3.81 -13.22
C VAL A 115 10.86 4.73 -13.48
N TYR A 116 9.71 4.36 -12.91
CA TYR A 116 8.45 5.05 -13.05
C TYR A 116 7.86 5.40 -11.69
N ALA A 117 7.09 6.47 -11.62
CA ALA A 117 6.53 6.98 -10.37
C ALA A 117 5.11 7.52 -10.56
N ASN A 118 4.26 7.35 -9.56
CA ASN A 118 2.91 7.93 -9.57
C ASN A 118 2.88 9.36 -9.04
N ARG A 119 2.08 10.21 -9.69
CA ARG A 119 1.81 11.59 -9.25
C ARG A 119 0.74 11.67 -8.19
N ASP A 120 -0.32 10.89 -8.37
CA ASP A 120 -1.45 10.76 -7.46
C ASP A 120 -1.28 9.52 -6.61
N ALA A 121 -1.66 9.58 -5.34
CA ALA A 121 -1.48 8.46 -4.43
C ALA A 121 -2.31 7.24 -4.85
N LEU A 122 -1.69 6.06 -4.83
CA LEU A 122 -2.41 4.79 -4.85
C LEU A 122 -3.12 4.62 -3.51
N VAL A 123 -4.45 4.73 -3.54
CA VAL A 123 -5.27 4.57 -2.33
C VAL A 123 -5.72 3.12 -2.19
N MET A 124 -5.14 2.42 -1.21
CA MET A 124 -5.45 1.04 -0.87
C MET A 124 -6.32 0.98 0.38
N THR A 125 -7.41 0.22 0.36
CA THR A 125 -8.34 0.12 1.49
C THR A 125 -8.67 -1.34 1.81
N SER A 126 -8.66 -1.67 3.10
CA SER A 126 -9.26 -2.88 3.66
C SER A 126 -10.37 -2.46 4.61
N THR A 127 -11.59 -2.97 4.39
CA THR A 127 -12.77 -2.59 5.17
C THR A 127 -13.05 -3.49 6.36
N ASP A 128 -12.29 -4.57 6.53
CA ASP A 128 -12.52 -5.58 7.56
C ASP A 128 -11.19 -6.00 8.20
N VAL A 129 -10.57 -5.06 8.91
CA VAL A 129 -9.37 -5.31 9.70
C VAL A 129 -9.81 -5.71 11.11
N SER A 130 -9.65 -6.98 11.45
CA SER A 130 -10.05 -7.56 12.73
C SER A 130 -8.92 -7.63 13.75
N GLU A 131 -7.67 -7.54 13.31
CA GLU A 131 -6.46 -7.56 14.14
C GLU A 131 -5.38 -6.62 13.61
N TRP A 132 -4.35 -6.38 14.42
CA TRP A 132 -3.22 -5.52 14.05
C TRP A 132 -1.88 -6.15 14.51
N ALA A 133 -0.89 -6.39 13.64
CA ALA A 133 -0.84 -6.09 12.20
C ALA A 133 -2.00 -6.73 11.40
N PRO A 134 -2.43 -6.15 10.27
CA PRO A 134 -3.62 -6.61 9.54
C PRO A 134 -3.38 -7.92 8.76
N VAL A 135 -2.83 -8.95 9.41
CA VAL A 135 -2.61 -10.29 8.85
C VAL A 135 -3.95 -10.88 8.38
N GLY A 136 -3.93 -11.58 7.25
CA GLY A 136 -5.12 -12.10 6.56
C GLY A 136 -6.04 -11.06 5.93
N SER A 137 -5.81 -9.76 6.17
CA SER A 137 -6.62 -8.71 5.56
C SER A 137 -6.28 -8.55 4.09
N THR A 138 -7.29 -8.26 3.28
CA THR A 138 -7.15 -7.92 1.86
C THR A 138 -7.30 -6.42 1.67
N PHE A 139 -6.31 -5.78 1.05
CA PHE A 139 -6.41 -4.38 0.61
C PHE A 139 -6.72 -4.31 -0.89
N THR A 140 -7.60 -3.38 -1.28
CA THR A 140 -7.99 -3.15 -2.68
C THR A 140 -7.78 -1.70 -3.05
N SER A 141 -7.38 -1.42 -4.30
CA SER A 141 -7.28 -0.03 -4.75
C SER A 141 -8.66 0.57 -4.98
N LYS A 142 -8.82 1.83 -4.57
CA LYS A 142 -10.04 2.60 -4.86
C LYS A 142 -10.20 2.87 -6.36
N ALA A 143 -9.11 3.13 -7.04
CA ALA A 143 -9.03 3.41 -8.46
C ALA A 143 -7.65 3.02 -8.99
N ALA A 144 -7.56 2.88 -10.32
CA ALA A 144 -6.28 2.76 -10.99
C ALA A 144 -5.47 4.04 -10.84
N VAL A 145 -4.14 3.91 -10.77
CA VAL A 145 -3.21 5.04 -10.68
C VAL A 145 -2.18 4.99 -11.78
N ASP A 146 -1.97 6.13 -12.42
CA ASP A 146 -1.01 6.30 -13.50
C ASP A 146 0.41 6.56 -12.99
N PHE A 147 1.38 6.05 -13.75
CA PHE A 147 2.80 6.18 -13.52
C PHE A 147 3.47 6.82 -14.73
N TYR A 148 4.46 7.65 -14.46
CA TYR A 148 5.22 8.44 -15.43
C TYR A 148 6.69 8.10 -15.31
N ALA A 149 7.48 8.35 -16.35
CA ALA A 149 8.93 8.28 -16.22
C ALA A 149 9.39 9.23 -15.11
N VAL A 150 10.29 8.78 -14.25
CA VAL A 150 10.65 9.51 -13.03
C VAL A 150 11.23 10.91 -13.31
N ASP A 151 11.93 11.06 -14.44
CA ASP A 151 12.50 12.32 -14.93
C ASP A 151 11.45 13.27 -15.52
N GLU A 152 10.26 12.76 -15.84
CA GLU A 152 9.13 13.54 -16.35
C GLU A 152 8.02 13.73 -15.28
N ILE A 153 8.24 13.30 -14.04
CA ILE A 153 7.19 13.26 -13.01
C ILE A 153 6.58 14.64 -12.70
N ASP A 154 7.32 15.73 -12.90
CA ASP A 154 6.85 17.10 -12.66
C ASP A 154 6.42 17.83 -13.94
N ASP A 155 6.57 17.21 -15.12
CA ASP A 155 6.11 17.79 -16.38
C ASP A 155 4.61 17.58 -16.58
N ALA A 156 3.80 18.63 -16.46
CA ALA A 156 2.36 18.58 -16.65
C ALA A 156 1.90 18.00 -18.01
N ALA A 157 2.76 18.02 -19.03
CA ALA A 157 2.47 17.47 -20.36
C ALA A 157 2.87 15.99 -20.54
N ALA A 158 3.57 15.39 -19.56
CA ALA A 158 4.01 14.00 -19.65
C ALA A 158 2.80 13.06 -19.77
N LYS A 159 2.96 12.02 -20.58
CA LYS A 159 1.94 10.99 -20.76
C LYS A 159 2.17 9.84 -19.79
N PRO A 160 1.11 9.24 -19.24
CA PRO A 160 1.27 8.06 -18.41
C PRO A 160 1.86 6.93 -19.26
N VAL A 161 2.78 6.18 -18.64
CA VAL A 161 3.48 5.04 -19.25
C VAL A 161 3.00 3.72 -18.65
N LEU A 162 2.50 3.73 -17.41
CA LEU A 162 1.96 2.54 -16.76
C LEU A 162 0.71 2.91 -15.96
N THR A 163 -0.20 1.96 -15.76
CA THR A 163 -1.37 2.15 -14.90
C THR A 163 -1.50 0.98 -13.93
N LEU A 164 -1.40 1.26 -12.64
CA LEU A 164 -1.58 0.29 -11.58
C LEU A 164 -3.02 0.29 -11.11
N ALA A 165 -3.80 -0.69 -11.56
CA ALA A 165 -5.13 -0.97 -11.02
C ALA A 165 -5.03 -2.19 -10.08
N ALA A 166 -4.81 -1.97 -8.79
CA ALA A 166 -4.85 -3.08 -7.85
C ALA A 166 -6.31 -3.53 -7.62
N LYS A 167 -6.84 -4.39 -8.50
CA LYS A 167 -7.72 -5.49 -8.05
C LYS A 167 -6.93 -6.53 -7.25
N CYS A 168 -5.66 -6.25 -7.00
CA CYS A 168 -4.77 -7.07 -6.23
C CYS A 168 -5.21 -7.09 -4.78
N ALA A 169 -5.65 -8.25 -4.29
CA ALA A 169 -5.70 -8.46 -2.87
C ALA A 169 -4.27 -8.47 -2.35
N ALA A 170 -3.89 -7.46 -1.57
CA ALA A 170 -2.67 -7.56 -0.78
C ALA A 170 -3.00 -8.38 0.47
N GLU A 171 -2.65 -9.66 0.47
CA GLU A 171 -2.81 -10.55 1.63
C GLU A 171 -1.56 -10.45 2.49
N ILE A 172 -1.73 -10.05 3.75
CA ILE A 172 -0.67 -10.06 4.73
C ILE A 172 -0.57 -11.47 5.32
N ARG A 173 0.57 -12.15 5.17
CA ARG A 173 0.70 -13.58 5.51
C ARG A 173 1.24 -13.83 6.91
N ASP A 174 2.32 -13.16 7.28
CA ASP A 174 3.01 -13.39 8.56
C ASP A 174 3.65 -12.10 9.09
N GLU A 175 3.62 -11.88 10.40
CA GLU A 175 4.39 -10.82 11.05
C GLU A 175 5.88 -11.19 11.08
N LEU A 176 6.72 -10.31 10.54
CA LEU A 176 8.17 -10.43 10.57
C LEU A 176 8.68 -9.77 11.85
N SER A 177 9.10 -10.60 12.80
CA SER A 177 9.81 -10.14 13.99
C SER A 177 11.23 -9.74 13.59
N LEU A 178 11.51 -8.43 13.53
CA LEU A 178 12.88 -7.94 13.47
C LEU A 178 13.45 -8.02 14.89
N GLY A 179 14.30 -9.03 15.13
CA GLY A 179 14.96 -9.26 16.42
C GLY A 179 15.89 -8.14 16.86
#